data_AF-A0A7V1LHZ7-F1
#
_entry.id   AF-A0A7V1LHZ7-F1
#
_cell.length_a   1.000
_cell.length_b   1.000
_cell.length_c   1.000
_cell.angle_alpha   90.00
_cell.angle_beta   90.00
_cell.angle_gamma   90.00
#
_symmetry.space_group_name_H-M   'P 1'
#
loop_
_entity.id
_entity.type
_entity.pdbx_description
1 polymer ?
#
loop_
_entity_poly.entity_id
_entity_poly.type
_entity_poly.pdbx_seq_one_letter_code
_entity_poly.pdbx_strand_id
1 'polypeptide(L)'
;MNLNYKEILGYPKIFLDYVYDFEKVNRFYKKNFRNKDEYLLHFKKVTESFSSRLSNLSEIISEQYSDFSPSDKTQNNIEKLKSNKTLTVVTGQQLGILGGPLYTIYKTLTAIKLCEYLSARYNDFNFVPVFWLEGDDHDFNEVSSIGMLNLENEFRVINYSEKISNDDDRKSVGKINLNEDINLFFEEIEKTLRPTEFTENILNRLKGFYKPGNSFKDAFTQVLFSLFDKYGLLVFDPQDTKIKEILRPVFKKEISDFRTHTEQVIKASATLEELYHAQIKVKPVNLFYSNDNGRFLIELTDEGFRLKGTRIKFSSDELLNLIETQPQNFSPNVLLRPICQDYILPTAFYVGGPSEIAYFAQLLPLYNLFNIEEPIIFPRSSATLIEKGIQKSLDKFKLKLEDVFVEKEQLEERIIASISDDNTDELFKKVKDEFEITFDKLRENLFQLDKTLGDASSKSQQKIFRYLDELKNKAENAVKRKHESSIRQINKISSSLYPNSNLQERALNFIYFENKYGSDILDKIYNELEIDKFEHQAIEL
;
A
#
# COMPACT_ATOMS: atom_id res chain seq x y z
N MET A 1 -5.52 -20.11 9.21
CA MET A 1 -4.27 -20.02 10.00
C MET A 1 -3.80 -18.58 9.92
N ASN A 2 -3.44 -17.96 11.04
CA ASN A 2 -2.96 -16.58 11.05
C ASN A 2 -1.46 -16.56 11.33
N LEU A 3 -0.76 -15.59 10.77
CA LEU A 3 0.68 -15.41 10.89
C LEU A 3 0.98 -14.12 11.63
N ASN A 4 1.92 -14.19 12.56
CA ASN A 4 2.39 -12.99 13.24
C ASN A 4 3.14 -12.11 12.25
N TYR A 5 2.95 -10.78 12.28
CA TYR A 5 3.69 -9.91 11.35
C TYR A 5 5.22 -9.99 11.55
N LYS A 6 5.70 -10.44 12.71
CA LYS A 6 7.14 -10.69 12.98
C LYS A 6 7.69 -11.87 12.15
N GLU A 7 6.84 -12.77 11.66
CA GLU A 7 7.22 -13.92 10.83
C GLU A 7 7.32 -13.56 9.34
N ILE A 8 6.88 -12.35 8.97
CA ILE A 8 6.85 -11.87 7.59
C ILE A 8 7.93 -10.80 7.41
N LEU A 9 8.78 -10.97 6.41
CA LEU A 9 9.84 -10.02 6.09
C LEU A 9 9.26 -8.70 5.54
N GLY A 10 9.93 -7.59 5.82
CA GLY A 10 9.65 -6.29 5.18
C GLY A 10 8.73 -5.34 5.96
N TYR A 11 8.11 -5.76 7.07
CA TYR A 11 7.37 -4.84 7.92
C TYR A 11 8.29 -3.88 8.69
N PRO A 12 7.97 -2.57 8.79
CA PRO A 12 8.76 -1.63 9.57
C PRO A 12 8.80 -2.04 11.05
N LYS A 13 9.99 -1.96 11.68
CA LYS A 13 10.16 -2.30 13.10
C LYS A 13 9.20 -1.51 14.02
N ILE A 14 8.99 -0.22 13.73
CA ILE A 14 8.05 0.61 14.50
C ILE A 14 6.61 0.13 14.38
N PHE A 15 6.20 -0.40 13.23
CA PHE A 15 4.89 -1.00 13.05
C PHE A 15 4.76 -2.28 13.89
N LEU A 16 5.79 -3.14 13.90
CA LEU A 16 5.80 -4.35 14.73
C LEU A 16 5.73 -4.00 16.23
N ASP A 17 6.48 -3.01 16.70
CA ASP A 17 6.41 -2.55 18.08
C ASP A 17 5.06 -1.85 18.37
N TYR A 18 4.49 -1.09 17.44
CA TYR A 18 3.14 -0.52 17.57
C TYR A 18 2.07 -1.60 17.75
N VAL A 19 2.17 -2.69 16.97
CA VAL A 19 1.22 -3.80 17.00
C VAL A 19 1.47 -4.75 18.17
N TYR A 20 2.68 -4.94 18.69
CA TYR A 20 2.89 -5.98 19.71
C TYR A 20 3.48 -5.47 21.03
N ASP A 21 4.15 -4.32 21.03
CA ASP A 21 4.98 -3.84 22.13
C ASP A 21 4.78 -2.31 22.33
N PHE A 22 3.53 -1.87 22.52
CA PHE A 22 3.14 -0.43 22.48
C PHE A 22 3.95 0.46 23.43
N GLU A 23 4.40 -0.05 24.59
CA GLU A 23 5.23 0.70 25.53
C GLU A 23 6.52 1.23 24.93
N LYS A 24 7.07 0.58 23.90
CA LYS A 24 8.28 1.07 23.21
C LYS A 24 8.01 2.30 22.34
N VAL A 25 6.76 2.48 21.93
CA VAL A 25 6.35 3.53 20.99
C VAL A 25 5.40 4.57 21.59
N ASN A 26 5.05 4.44 22.88
CA ASN A 26 4.16 5.37 23.60
C ASN A 26 4.63 6.84 23.56
N ARG A 27 5.95 7.08 23.41
CA ARG A 27 6.54 8.41 23.24
C ARG A 27 6.21 9.05 21.89
N PHE A 28 5.85 8.24 20.89
CA PHE A 28 5.46 8.70 19.55
C PHE A 28 3.95 8.67 19.34
N TYR A 29 3.27 7.66 19.88
CA TYR A 29 1.82 7.49 19.79
C TYR A 29 1.19 7.62 21.16
N LYS A 30 0.37 8.65 21.37
CA LYS A 30 -0.28 8.88 22.67
C LYS A 30 -1.47 7.96 22.92
N LYS A 31 -2.03 7.36 21.86
CA LYS A 31 -3.26 6.56 21.92
C LYS A 31 -3.00 5.14 21.46
N ASN A 32 -3.25 4.18 22.34
CA ASN A 32 -3.16 2.77 22.03
C ASN A 32 -4.49 2.26 21.46
N PHE A 33 -4.48 1.80 20.21
CA PHE A 33 -5.67 1.24 19.55
C PHE A 33 -6.21 -0.04 20.22
N ARG A 34 -5.49 -0.64 21.17
CA ARG A 34 -6.02 -1.74 21.98
C ARG A 34 -6.66 -1.29 23.29
N ASN A 35 -6.41 -0.06 23.72
CA ASN A 35 -6.95 0.45 24.97
C ASN A 35 -8.39 0.94 24.79
N LYS A 36 -9.33 -0.02 24.82
CA LYS A 36 -10.77 0.23 24.63
C LYS A 36 -11.37 1.12 25.72
N ASP A 37 -10.75 1.21 26.90
CA ASP A 37 -11.26 2.01 28.01
C ASP A 37 -11.11 3.53 27.75
N GLU A 38 -10.17 3.92 26.89
CA GLU A 38 -9.95 5.32 26.51
C GLU A 38 -10.86 5.80 25.37
N TYR A 39 -11.57 4.89 24.70
CA TYR A 39 -12.35 5.21 23.50
C TYR A 39 -13.44 6.24 23.77
N LEU A 40 -14.21 6.07 24.85
CA LEU A 40 -15.29 6.98 25.18
C LEU A 40 -14.79 8.39 25.49
N LEU A 41 -13.65 8.51 26.17
CA LEU A 41 -13.02 9.80 26.44
C LEU A 41 -12.52 10.44 25.14
N HIS A 42 -11.90 9.65 24.26
CA HIS A 42 -11.44 10.09 22.95
C HIS A 42 -12.59 10.62 22.09
N PHE A 43 -13.69 9.88 22.00
CA PHE A 43 -14.88 10.26 21.22
C PHE A 43 -15.42 11.63 21.64
N LYS A 44 -15.54 11.86 22.95
CA LYS A 44 -15.97 13.16 23.49
C LYS A 44 -15.02 14.28 23.08
N LYS A 45 -13.70 14.08 23.21
CA LYS A 45 -12.70 15.07 22.81
C LYS A 45 -12.78 15.40 21.32
N VAL A 46 -12.94 14.40 20.46
CA VAL A 46 -13.07 14.62 19.00
C VAL A 46 -14.32 15.43 18.70
N THR A 47 -15.48 15.06 19.26
CA THR A 47 -16.74 15.81 19.05
C THR A 47 -16.68 17.23 19.60
N GLU A 48 -16.06 17.43 20.76
CA GLU A 48 -15.89 18.76 21.38
C GLU A 48 -14.97 19.63 20.53
N SER A 49 -13.83 19.09 20.10
CA SER A 49 -12.88 19.75 19.21
C SER A 49 -13.53 20.11 17.88
N PHE A 50 -14.38 19.24 17.32
CA PHE A 50 -15.01 19.46 16.02
C PHE A 50 -16.28 20.34 16.07
N SER A 51 -16.93 20.46 17.24
CA SER A 51 -18.24 21.13 17.38
C SER A 51 -18.31 22.56 16.82
N SER A 52 -17.20 23.31 16.86
CA SER A 52 -17.08 24.67 16.32
C SER A 52 -16.87 24.73 14.80
N ARG A 53 -16.62 23.58 14.16
CA ARG A 53 -16.26 23.41 12.74
C ARG A 53 -17.32 22.65 11.93
N LEU A 54 -18.42 22.22 12.56
CA LEU A 54 -19.57 21.61 11.89
C LEU A 54 -20.25 22.64 10.96
N SER A 55 -19.73 22.80 9.75
CA SER A 55 -20.37 23.51 8.64
C SER A 55 -20.65 22.51 7.52
N ASN A 56 -21.86 22.58 6.94
CA ASN A 56 -22.38 22.02 5.68
C ASN A 56 -21.75 20.73 5.08
N LEU A 57 -21.05 19.89 5.84
CA LEU A 57 -20.28 18.76 5.33
C LEU A 57 -21.23 17.71 4.71
N SER A 58 -22.35 17.46 5.37
CA SER A 58 -23.41 16.60 4.83
C SER A 58 -23.93 17.12 3.49
N GLU A 59 -24.10 18.45 3.33
CA GLU A 59 -24.56 19.07 2.09
C GLU A 59 -23.50 18.96 0.99
N ILE A 60 -22.23 19.27 1.29
CA ILE A 60 -21.12 19.13 0.33
C ILE A 60 -20.98 17.68 -0.12
N ILE A 61 -21.05 16.72 0.81
CA ILE A 61 -21.00 15.30 0.45
C ILE A 61 -22.24 14.90 -0.34
N SER A 62 -23.45 15.35 0.01
CA SER A 62 -24.64 15.10 -0.80
C SER A 62 -24.49 15.62 -2.23
N GLU A 63 -23.86 16.77 -2.43
CA GLU A 63 -23.57 17.31 -3.77
C GLU A 63 -22.53 16.45 -4.52
N GLN A 64 -21.49 15.93 -3.85
CA GLN A 64 -20.55 14.99 -4.47
C GLN A 64 -21.22 13.70 -4.97
N TYR A 65 -22.41 13.39 -4.44
CA TYR A 65 -23.19 12.21 -4.80
C TYR A 65 -24.34 12.52 -5.77
N SER A 66 -24.43 13.73 -6.32
CA SER A 66 -25.56 14.14 -7.18
C SER A 66 -25.78 13.23 -8.39
N ASP A 67 -24.70 12.66 -8.92
CA ASP A 67 -24.72 11.79 -10.10
C ASP A 67 -24.80 10.29 -9.73
N PHE A 68 -24.92 9.99 -8.44
CA PHE A 68 -24.99 8.64 -7.90
C PHE A 68 -26.39 8.33 -7.36
N SER A 69 -26.75 7.05 -7.35
CA SER A 69 -27.93 6.55 -6.65
C SER A 69 -27.47 5.70 -5.46
N PRO A 70 -27.11 6.33 -4.32
CA PRO A 70 -26.57 5.62 -3.16
C PRO A 70 -27.59 4.67 -2.55
N SER A 71 -27.10 3.59 -1.95
CA SER A 71 -27.92 2.71 -1.13
C SER A 71 -28.51 3.46 0.06
N ASP A 72 -29.58 2.91 0.64
CA ASP A 72 -30.17 3.44 1.88
C ASP A 72 -29.14 3.54 3.02
N LYS A 73 -28.16 2.63 3.08
CA LYS A 73 -27.11 2.67 4.09
C LYS A 73 -26.17 3.87 3.88
N THR A 74 -25.74 4.10 2.64
CA THR A 74 -24.90 5.24 2.27
C THR A 74 -25.64 6.55 2.52
N GLN A 75 -26.90 6.65 2.06
CA GLN A 75 -27.73 7.83 2.28
C GLN A 75 -27.92 8.13 3.77
N ASN A 76 -28.21 7.11 4.59
CA ASN A 76 -28.31 7.27 6.04
C ASN A 76 -26.99 7.71 6.68
N ASN A 77 -25.85 7.23 6.18
CA ASN A 77 -24.53 7.67 6.65
C ASN A 77 -24.24 9.13 6.29
N ILE A 78 -24.64 9.60 5.11
CA ILE A 78 -24.58 11.03 4.75
C ILE A 78 -25.43 11.88 5.72
N GLU A 79 -26.65 11.43 6.02
CA GLU A 79 -27.56 12.13 6.93
C GLU A 79 -27.03 12.20 8.37
N LYS A 80 -26.38 11.12 8.86
CA LYS A 80 -25.75 11.10 10.19
C LYS A 80 -24.72 12.21 10.36
N LEU A 81 -24.03 12.65 9.31
CA LEU A 81 -23.01 13.71 9.40
C LEU A 81 -23.57 15.06 9.88
N LYS A 82 -24.89 15.26 9.87
CA LYS A 82 -25.54 16.45 10.46
C LYS A 82 -25.51 16.47 11.99
N SER A 83 -25.30 15.31 12.63
CA SER A 83 -25.26 15.20 14.10
C SER A 83 -23.88 15.51 14.65
N ASN A 84 -23.83 16.28 15.75
CA ASN A 84 -22.61 16.55 16.50
C ASN A 84 -22.04 15.33 17.27
N LYS A 85 -22.78 14.22 17.29
CA LYS A 85 -22.34 12.94 17.88
C LYS A 85 -21.79 11.97 16.83
N THR A 86 -21.65 12.41 15.58
CA THR A 86 -21.13 11.58 14.51
C THR A 86 -19.62 11.68 14.43
N LEU A 87 -18.99 10.51 14.41
CA LEU A 87 -17.56 10.32 14.26
C LEU A 87 -17.31 9.54 12.97
N THR A 88 -16.16 9.78 12.35
CA THR A 88 -15.74 9.06 11.15
C THR A 88 -14.65 8.05 11.47
N VAL A 89 -14.68 6.92 10.77
CA VAL A 89 -13.56 5.99 10.65
C VAL A 89 -13.02 6.17 9.24
N VAL A 90 -11.86 6.80 9.13
CA VAL A 90 -11.31 7.20 7.84
C VAL A 90 -10.22 6.23 7.42
N THR A 91 -10.26 5.83 6.16
CA THR A 91 -9.13 5.25 5.45
C THR A 91 -9.00 5.98 4.12
N GLY A 92 -7.88 5.84 3.40
CA GLY A 92 -7.72 6.49 2.10
C GLY A 92 -6.60 5.87 1.32
N GLN A 93 -6.59 6.06 0.01
CA GLN A 93 -5.51 5.58 -0.86
C GLN A 93 -5.44 6.41 -2.13
N GLN A 94 -4.27 6.39 -2.78
CA GLN A 94 -4.09 6.80 -4.17
C GLN A 94 -5.06 6.07 -5.11
N LEU A 95 -5.34 6.71 -6.24
CA LEU A 95 -6.35 6.32 -7.22
C LEU A 95 -5.85 5.21 -8.18
N GLY A 96 -5.39 4.10 -7.62
CA GLY A 96 -4.91 2.95 -8.38
C GLY A 96 -5.94 2.45 -9.39
N ILE A 97 -5.56 2.33 -10.65
CA ILE A 97 -6.45 1.91 -11.73
C ILE A 97 -7.15 0.58 -11.38
N LEU A 98 -8.44 0.49 -11.68
CA LEU A 98 -9.32 -0.63 -11.29
C LEU A 98 -9.33 -0.93 -9.78
N GLY A 99 -9.17 0.09 -8.93
CA GLY A 99 -9.16 -0.06 -7.46
C GLY A 99 -7.77 -0.36 -6.86
N GLY A 100 -6.75 -0.53 -7.70
CA GLY A 100 -5.36 -0.74 -7.26
C GLY A 100 -5.15 -2.10 -6.58
N PRO A 101 -4.15 -2.22 -5.70
CA PRO A 101 -3.84 -3.47 -5.02
C PRO A 101 -4.95 -3.92 -4.05
N LEU A 102 -5.00 -5.21 -3.77
CA LEU A 102 -5.94 -5.85 -2.83
C LEU A 102 -6.02 -5.19 -1.45
N TYR A 103 -4.92 -4.62 -0.93
CA TYR A 103 -4.95 -3.97 0.37
C TYR A 103 -5.93 -2.78 0.42
N THR A 104 -6.29 -2.17 -0.72
CA THR A 104 -7.32 -1.13 -0.81
C THR A 104 -8.67 -1.69 -0.36
N ILE A 105 -8.99 -2.92 -0.77
CA ILE A 105 -10.19 -3.64 -0.33
C ILE A 105 -10.11 -3.91 1.17
N TYR A 106 -8.98 -4.45 1.66
CA TYR A 106 -8.84 -4.83 3.06
C TYR A 106 -8.90 -3.64 4.03
N LYS A 107 -8.29 -2.50 3.68
CA LYS A 107 -8.39 -1.28 4.53
C LYS A 107 -9.80 -0.69 4.54
N THR A 108 -10.50 -0.74 3.40
CA THR A 108 -11.89 -0.31 3.28
C THR A 108 -12.82 -1.18 4.12
N LEU A 109 -12.72 -2.51 3.98
CA LEU A 109 -13.49 -3.46 4.80
C LEU A 109 -13.16 -3.32 6.29
N THR A 110 -11.90 -3.05 6.64
CA THR A 110 -11.52 -2.79 8.04
C THR A 110 -12.22 -1.55 8.60
N ALA A 111 -12.29 -0.45 7.84
CA ALA A 111 -13.00 0.76 8.28
C ALA A 111 -14.51 0.51 8.45
N ILE A 112 -15.14 -0.20 7.51
CA ILE A 112 -16.56 -0.58 7.57
C ILE A 112 -16.84 -1.43 8.81
N LYS A 113 -16.10 -2.54 8.99
CA LYS A 113 -16.31 -3.44 10.13
C LYS A 113 -16.00 -2.77 11.46
N LEU A 114 -15.04 -1.84 11.50
CA LEU A 114 -14.75 -1.06 12.70
C LEU A 114 -15.92 -0.14 13.07
N CYS A 115 -16.56 0.53 12.10
CA CYS A 115 -17.78 1.29 12.34
C CYS A 115 -18.92 0.44 12.91
N GLU A 116 -19.10 -0.79 12.40
CA GLU A 116 -20.12 -1.72 12.89
C GLU A 116 -19.82 -2.16 14.33
N TYR A 117 -18.56 -2.53 14.62
CA TYR A 117 -18.11 -2.88 15.96
C TYR A 117 -18.33 -1.73 16.97
N LEU A 118 -18.00 -0.50 16.58
CA LEU A 118 -18.15 0.68 17.42
C LEU A 118 -19.63 1.02 17.64
N SER A 119 -20.44 0.98 16.58
CA SER A 119 -21.88 1.27 16.65
C SER A 119 -22.63 0.28 17.55
N ALA A 120 -22.20 -0.99 17.58
CA ALA A 120 -22.78 -2.00 18.46
C ALA A 120 -22.45 -1.78 19.95
N ARG A 121 -21.37 -1.04 20.26
CA ARG A 121 -20.87 -0.86 21.63
C ARG A 121 -21.16 0.53 22.21
N TYR A 122 -21.27 1.55 21.36
CA TYR A 122 -21.34 2.96 21.78
C TYR A 122 -22.56 3.67 21.16
N ASN A 123 -23.75 3.34 21.68
CA ASN A 123 -25.04 3.83 21.13
C ASN A 123 -25.24 5.36 21.22
N ASP A 124 -24.44 6.05 22.02
CA ASP A 124 -24.48 7.51 22.14
C ASP A 124 -23.85 8.23 20.94
N PHE A 125 -23.07 7.51 20.11
CA PHE A 125 -22.34 8.06 18.97
C PHE A 125 -22.76 7.37 17.67
N ASN A 126 -22.59 8.05 16.56
CA ASN A 126 -22.69 7.45 15.23
C ASN A 126 -21.28 7.26 14.66
N PHE A 127 -21.05 6.15 13.97
CA PHE A 127 -19.78 5.90 13.27
C PHE A 127 -20.03 5.72 11.78
N VAL A 128 -19.32 6.52 10.96
CA VAL A 128 -19.46 6.54 9.51
C VAL A 128 -18.14 6.15 8.86
N PRO A 129 -18.09 5.10 8.02
CA PRO A 129 -16.88 4.72 7.30
C PRO A 129 -16.66 5.67 6.12
N VAL A 130 -15.47 6.25 6.02
CA VAL A 130 -15.09 7.19 4.97
C VAL A 130 -13.85 6.70 4.25
N PHE A 131 -13.90 6.68 2.93
CA PHE A 131 -12.74 6.49 2.06
C PHE A 131 -12.32 7.84 1.47
N TRP A 132 -11.15 8.32 1.89
CA TRP A 132 -10.52 9.54 1.39
C TRP A 132 -9.81 9.27 0.05
N LEU A 133 -10.25 9.95 -1.00
CA LEU A 133 -9.60 9.88 -2.31
C LEU A 133 -8.31 10.71 -2.32
N GLU A 134 -7.15 10.08 -2.45
CA GLU A 134 -5.87 10.81 -2.55
C GLU A 134 -5.61 11.34 -3.97
N GLY A 135 -6.60 12.03 -4.54
CA GLY A 135 -6.53 12.55 -5.92
C GLY A 135 -5.53 13.69 -6.12
N ASP A 136 -5.16 14.41 -5.06
CA ASP A 136 -4.16 15.48 -5.10
C ASP A 136 -2.74 14.97 -5.39
N ASP A 137 -2.46 13.68 -5.22
CA ASP A 137 -1.16 13.12 -5.57
C ASP A 137 -0.86 13.24 -7.07
N HIS A 138 0.41 13.17 -7.44
CA HIS A 138 0.95 13.33 -8.78
C HIS A 138 1.79 12.14 -9.21
N ASP A 139 1.87 11.06 -8.41
CA ASP A 139 2.59 9.84 -8.82
C ASP A 139 1.70 8.97 -9.72
N PHE A 140 1.60 9.36 -11.00
CA PHE A 140 0.80 8.62 -11.98
C PHE A 140 1.35 7.22 -12.25
N ASN A 141 2.67 7.06 -12.18
CA ASN A 141 3.34 5.79 -12.43
C ASN A 141 3.00 4.73 -11.37
N GLU A 142 2.77 5.12 -10.12
CA GLU A 142 2.35 4.22 -9.06
C GLU A 142 0.91 3.69 -9.27
N VAL A 143 0.03 4.50 -9.85
CA VAL A 143 -1.41 4.19 -9.96
C VAL A 143 -1.86 3.63 -11.32
N SER A 144 -1.03 3.72 -12.35
CA SER A 144 -1.38 3.40 -13.74
C SER A 144 -1.16 1.94 -14.14
N SER A 145 -0.98 1.04 -13.17
CA SER A 145 -0.76 -0.38 -13.43
C SER A 145 -1.46 -1.30 -12.44
N ILE A 146 -1.69 -2.54 -12.87
CA ILE A 146 -2.22 -3.63 -12.03
C ILE A 146 -1.42 -4.90 -12.22
N GLY A 147 -1.28 -5.66 -11.13
CA GLY A 147 -0.76 -7.02 -11.17
C GLY A 147 -1.87 -8.06 -11.18
N MET A 148 -1.73 -9.08 -12.04
CA MET A 148 -2.62 -10.25 -12.07
C MET A 148 -1.89 -11.48 -12.58
N LEU A 149 -2.51 -12.65 -12.47
CA LEU A 149 -1.94 -13.89 -13.02
C LEU A 149 -2.52 -14.18 -14.40
N ASN A 150 -1.66 -14.56 -15.34
CA ASN A 150 -2.08 -15.00 -16.68
C ASN A 150 -2.59 -16.45 -16.68
N LEU A 151 -2.92 -16.97 -17.87
CA LEU A 151 -3.42 -18.34 -18.08
C LEU A 151 -2.43 -19.42 -17.59
N GLU A 152 -1.14 -19.12 -17.65
CA GLU A 152 -0.03 -19.96 -17.19
C GLU A 152 0.23 -19.85 -15.67
N ASN A 153 -0.50 -18.99 -14.96
CA ASN A 153 -0.31 -18.62 -13.54
C ASN A 153 0.98 -17.85 -13.25
N GLU A 154 1.53 -17.16 -14.25
CA GLU A 154 2.64 -16.23 -14.08
C GLU A 154 2.11 -14.85 -13.71
N PHE A 155 2.82 -14.17 -12.81
CA PHE A 155 2.54 -12.78 -12.48
C PHE A 155 2.85 -11.85 -13.65
N ARG A 156 1.87 -11.02 -14.03
CA ARG A 156 1.97 -10.01 -15.09
C ARG A 156 1.53 -8.66 -14.55
N VAL A 157 2.29 -7.63 -14.92
CA VAL A 157 1.92 -6.24 -14.69
C VAL A 157 1.39 -5.67 -16.00
N ILE A 158 0.15 -5.19 -15.98
CA ILE A 158 -0.49 -4.53 -17.11
C ILE A 158 -0.50 -3.05 -16.83
N ASN A 159 0.00 -2.25 -17.78
CA ASN A 159 0.10 -0.79 -17.65
C ASN A 159 -0.94 -0.15 -18.56
N TYR A 160 -1.58 0.90 -18.07
CA TYR A 160 -2.55 1.68 -18.84
C TYR A 160 -1.91 2.48 -19.98
N SER A 161 -0.71 3.02 -19.77
CA SER A 161 0.05 3.77 -20.77
C SER A 161 1.56 3.61 -20.56
N GLU A 162 2.36 4.19 -21.45
CA GLU A 162 3.79 4.36 -21.18
C GLU A 162 4.00 5.18 -19.89
N LYS A 163 5.09 4.85 -19.18
CA LYS A 163 5.46 5.56 -17.95
C LYS A 163 5.86 6.99 -18.29
N ILE A 164 5.32 7.93 -17.54
CA ILE A 164 5.65 9.36 -17.70
C ILE A 164 6.96 9.61 -16.95
N SER A 165 7.84 10.45 -17.49
CA SER A 165 9.05 10.86 -16.76
C SER A 165 8.64 11.66 -15.51
N ASN A 166 9.35 11.48 -14.39
CA ASN A 166 9.02 12.21 -13.14
C ASN A 166 9.09 13.74 -13.29
N ASP A 167 9.81 14.25 -14.29
CA ASP A 167 9.90 15.70 -14.56
C ASP A 167 8.70 16.23 -15.35
N ASP A 168 7.99 15.36 -16.07
CA ASP A 168 6.77 15.68 -16.84
C ASP A 168 5.48 15.35 -16.08
N ASP A 169 5.57 14.49 -15.05
CA ASP A 169 4.45 14.08 -14.21
C ASP A 169 4.11 15.15 -13.16
N ARG A 170 3.45 16.22 -13.63
CA ARG A 170 3.11 17.38 -12.79
C ARG A 170 1.62 17.52 -12.54
N LYS A 171 0.77 16.73 -13.18
CA LYS A 171 -0.68 16.85 -12.98
C LYS A 171 -1.10 16.02 -11.78
N SER A 172 -2.03 16.56 -11.00
CA SER A 172 -2.67 15.75 -9.97
C SER A 172 -3.44 14.62 -10.64
N VAL A 173 -3.19 13.38 -10.20
CA VAL A 173 -3.74 12.14 -10.73
C VAL A 173 -5.25 12.22 -10.86
N GLY A 174 -5.93 12.78 -9.85
CA GLY A 174 -7.39 12.89 -9.86
C GLY A 174 -7.95 13.73 -11.00
N LYS A 175 -7.15 14.61 -11.60
CA LYS A 175 -7.54 15.47 -12.74
C LYS A 175 -7.03 14.94 -14.09
N ILE A 176 -6.35 13.80 -14.13
CA ILE A 176 -5.90 13.18 -15.38
C ILE A 176 -7.10 12.52 -16.05
N ASN A 177 -7.39 12.94 -17.28
CA ASN A 177 -8.41 12.31 -18.11
C ASN A 177 -7.84 11.11 -18.83
N LEU A 178 -8.62 10.03 -18.85
CA LEU A 178 -8.34 8.84 -19.63
C LEU A 178 -8.43 9.17 -21.13
N ASN A 179 -7.46 8.68 -21.89
CA ASN A 179 -7.40 8.72 -23.36
C ASN A 179 -7.76 7.34 -23.95
N GLU A 180 -7.59 7.18 -25.27
CA GLU A 180 -7.88 5.94 -26.00
C GLU A 180 -6.99 4.75 -25.63
N ASP A 181 -5.85 4.95 -24.95
CA ASP A 181 -4.97 3.86 -24.49
C ASP A 181 -5.69 2.91 -23.52
N ILE A 182 -6.82 3.35 -22.94
CA ILE A 182 -7.64 2.53 -22.05
C ILE A 182 -8.20 1.30 -22.77
N ASN A 183 -8.42 1.41 -24.07
CA ASN A 183 -8.91 0.29 -24.87
C ASN A 183 -7.83 -0.80 -24.99
N LEU A 184 -6.58 -0.41 -25.25
CA LEU A 184 -5.44 -1.34 -25.30
C LEU A 184 -5.19 -1.97 -23.93
N PHE A 185 -5.32 -1.19 -22.85
CA PHE A 185 -5.25 -1.71 -21.49
C PHE A 185 -6.27 -2.83 -21.24
N PHE A 186 -7.53 -2.63 -21.63
CA PHE A 186 -8.55 -3.67 -21.50
C PHE A 186 -8.35 -4.86 -22.44
N GLU A 187 -7.83 -4.67 -23.65
CA GLU A 187 -7.45 -5.77 -24.54
C GLU A 187 -6.38 -6.67 -23.90
N GLU A 188 -5.37 -6.09 -23.24
CA GLU A 188 -4.35 -6.86 -22.53
C GLU A 188 -4.90 -7.57 -21.30
N ILE A 189 -5.85 -6.96 -20.58
CA ILE A 189 -6.57 -7.63 -19.48
C ILE A 189 -7.35 -8.84 -20.01
N GLU A 190 -8.07 -8.69 -21.11
CA GLU A 190 -8.85 -9.77 -21.73
C GLU A 190 -7.99 -10.95 -22.17
N LYS A 191 -6.79 -10.69 -22.72
CA LYS A 191 -5.83 -11.74 -23.08
C LYS A 191 -5.22 -12.41 -21.85
N THR A 192 -5.08 -11.69 -20.75
CA THR A 192 -4.42 -12.18 -19.52
C THR A 192 -5.38 -12.99 -18.67
N LEU A 193 -6.62 -12.54 -18.52
CA LEU A 193 -7.63 -13.21 -17.69
C LEU A 193 -8.06 -14.54 -18.29
N ARG A 194 -8.33 -15.51 -17.41
CA ARG A 194 -9.04 -16.73 -17.78
C ARG A 194 -10.52 -16.38 -18.05
N PRO A 195 -11.07 -16.71 -19.22
CA PRO A 195 -12.50 -16.53 -19.47
C PRO A 195 -13.35 -17.36 -18.50
N THR A 196 -14.35 -16.73 -17.90
CA THR A 196 -15.36 -17.30 -17.02
C THR A 196 -16.74 -16.76 -17.40
N GLU A 197 -17.80 -17.26 -16.77
CA GLU A 197 -19.15 -16.72 -16.92
C GLU A 197 -19.29 -15.28 -16.37
N PHE A 198 -18.33 -14.80 -15.57
CA PHE A 198 -18.34 -13.46 -14.98
C PHE A 198 -17.58 -12.43 -15.83
N THR A 199 -16.66 -12.87 -16.70
CA THR A 199 -15.69 -12.02 -17.40
C THR A 199 -16.37 -10.89 -18.17
N GLU A 200 -17.35 -11.21 -19.01
CA GLU A 200 -18.01 -10.23 -19.87
C GLU A 200 -18.68 -9.11 -19.05
N ASN A 201 -19.44 -9.47 -18.01
CA ASN A 201 -20.14 -8.50 -17.18
C ASN A 201 -19.17 -7.59 -16.41
N ILE A 202 -18.12 -8.17 -15.82
CA ILE A 202 -17.10 -7.41 -15.07
C ILE A 202 -16.39 -6.43 -15.99
N LEU A 203 -15.92 -6.88 -17.16
CA LEU A 203 -15.22 -6.01 -18.09
C LEU A 203 -16.12 -4.92 -18.67
N ASN A 204 -17.37 -5.23 -19.01
CA ASN A 204 -18.32 -4.23 -19.50
C ASN A 204 -18.58 -3.15 -18.44
N ARG A 205 -18.76 -3.53 -17.17
CA ARG A 205 -18.89 -2.59 -16.05
C ARG A 205 -17.64 -1.71 -15.91
N LEU A 206 -16.45 -2.30 -15.88
CA LEU A 206 -15.19 -1.57 -15.71
C LEU A 206 -14.89 -0.64 -16.90
N LYS A 207 -15.15 -1.08 -18.14
CA LYS A 207 -15.07 -0.23 -19.34
C LYS A 207 -16.06 0.93 -19.30
N GLY A 208 -17.21 0.75 -18.66
CA GLY A 208 -18.16 1.83 -18.40
C GLY A 208 -17.60 2.92 -17.48
N PHE A 209 -16.76 2.54 -16.50
CA PHE A 209 -16.12 3.45 -15.55
C PHE A 209 -14.86 4.10 -16.14
N TYR A 210 -14.01 3.30 -16.79
CA TYR A 210 -12.75 3.73 -17.40
C TYR A 210 -12.91 3.84 -18.92
N LYS A 211 -13.31 5.04 -19.36
CA LYS A 211 -13.49 5.36 -20.79
C LYS A 211 -12.89 6.73 -21.11
N PRO A 212 -12.56 7.01 -22.39
CA PRO A 212 -12.01 8.28 -22.78
C PRO A 212 -12.84 9.47 -22.30
N GLY A 213 -12.18 10.49 -21.74
CA GLY A 213 -12.80 11.70 -21.22
C GLY A 213 -13.18 11.66 -19.72
N ASN A 214 -13.35 10.48 -19.13
CA ASN A 214 -13.50 10.37 -17.67
C ASN A 214 -12.17 10.65 -16.97
N SER A 215 -12.19 11.24 -15.78
CA SER A 215 -10.99 11.37 -14.96
C SER A 215 -10.67 10.06 -14.22
N PHE A 216 -9.40 9.87 -13.83
CA PHE A 216 -8.99 8.76 -12.96
C PHE A 216 -9.77 8.75 -11.65
N LYS A 217 -10.04 9.93 -11.08
CA LYS A 217 -10.83 10.07 -9.85
C LYS A 217 -12.26 9.56 -10.05
N ASP A 218 -12.92 9.98 -11.13
CA ASP A 218 -14.31 9.58 -11.37
C ASP A 218 -14.38 8.07 -11.59
N ALA A 219 -13.48 7.51 -12.40
CA ALA A 219 -13.43 6.08 -12.67
C ALA A 219 -13.13 5.25 -11.40
N PHE A 220 -12.20 5.70 -10.56
CA PHE A 220 -11.89 5.06 -9.28
C PHE A 220 -13.05 5.15 -8.28
N THR A 221 -13.72 6.31 -8.23
CA THR A 221 -14.91 6.53 -7.39
C THR A 221 -16.02 5.54 -7.77
N GLN A 222 -16.27 5.35 -9.07
CA GLN A 222 -17.25 4.39 -9.56
C GLN A 222 -16.90 2.94 -9.16
N VAL A 223 -15.62 2.56 -9.18
CA VAL A 223 -15.18 1.24 -8.69
C VAL A 223 -15.53 1.09 -7.20
N LEU A 224 -15.09 2.02 -6.35
CA LEU A 224 -15.35 1.93 -4.91
C LEU A 224 -16.85 1.94 -4.59
N PHE A 225 -17.62 2.80 -5.26
CA PHE A 225 -19.06 2.85 -5.11
C PHE A 225 -19.69 1.51 -5.50
N SER A 226 -19.31 0.94 -6.65
CA SER A 226 -19.85 -0.36 -7.10
C SER A 226 -19.53 -1.54 -6.17
N LEU A 227 -18.45 -1.47 -5.40
CA LEU A 227 -18.05 -2.52 -4.46
C LEU A 227 -18.66 -2.30 -3.07
N PHE A 228 -18.67 -1.06 -2.58
CA PHE A 228 -18.88 -0.77 -1.16
C PHE A 228 -20.12 0.05 -0.81
N ASP A 229 -20.89 0.52 -1.79
CA ASP A 229 -22.12 1.27 -1.52
C ASP A 229 -23.12 0.45 -0.68
N LYS A 230 -23.25 -0.86 -0.92
CA LYS A 230 -24.09 -1.75 -0.09
C LYS A 230 -23.65 -1.87 1.38
N TYR A 231 -22.43 -1.44 1.69
CA TYR A 231 -21.85 -1.39 3.03
C TYR A 231 -21.91 0.01 3.65
N GLY A 232 -22.44 1.01 2.94
CA GLY A 232 -22.58 2.37 3.44
C GLY A 232 -21.28 3.18 3.45
N LEU A 233 -20.28 2.81 2.63
CA LEU A 233 -19.03 3.55 2.55
C LEU A 233 -19.25 4.93 1.94
N LEU A 234 -18.77 5.98 2.60
CA LEU A 234 -18.69 7.30 2.00
C LEU A 234 -17.34 7.49 1.32
N VAL A 235 -17.30 7.40 -0.01
CA VAL A 235 -16.19 7.91 -0.83
C VAL A 235 -16.19 9.44 -0.78
N PHE A 236 -15.09 10.05 -0.37
CA PHE A 236 -14.96 11.48 -0.12
C PHE A 236 -13.88 12.10 -1.01
N ASP A 237 -14.26 13.11 -1.80
CA ASP A 237 -13.32 13.87 -2.65
C ASP A 237 -12.81 15.13 -1.93
N PRO A 238 -11.52 15.18 -1.55
CA PRO A 238 -10.95 16.35 -0.91
C PRO A 238 -10.53 17.45 -1.90
N GLN A 239 -10.62 17.20 -3.22
CA GLN A 239 -10.29 18.19 -4.24
C GLN A 239 -11.42 19.18 -4.53
N ASP A 240 -12.61 18.94 -3.98
CA ASP A 240 -13.77 19.81 -4.09
C ASP A 240 -13.45 21.22 -3.60
N THR A 241 -13.83 22.22 -4.38
CA THR A 241 -13.60 23.64 -4.08
C THR A 241 -14.14 24.03 -2.72
N LYS A 242 -15.36 23.60 -2.34
CA LYS A 242 -15.97 23.92 -1.03
C LYS A 242 -15.16 23.31 0.12
N ILE A 243 -14.59 22.12 -0.08
CA ILE A 243 -13.68 21.51 0.90
C ILE A 243 -12.39 22.31 1.03
N LYS A 244 -11.83 22.78 -0.08
CA LYS A 244 -10.63 23.63 -0.07
C LYS A 244 -10.88 24.96 0.64
N GLU A 245 -12.08 25.53 0.52
CA GLU A 245 -12.49 26.73 1.27
C GLU A 245 -12.50 26.52 2.78
N ILE A 246 -12.99 25.36 3.25
CA ILE A 246 -12.94 24.98 4.68
C ILE A 246 -11.49 24.92 5.18
N LEU A 247 -10.55 24.52 4.33
CA LEU A 247 -9.14 24.37 4.68
C LEU A 247 -8.33 25.68 4.70
N ARG A 248 -8.90 26.84 4.34
CA ARG A 248 -8.19 28.14 4.37
C ARG A 248 -7.43 28.39 5.67
N PRO A 249 -8.00 28.16 6.88
CA PRO A 249 -7.30 28.41 8.13
C PRO A 249 -6.07 27.51 8.31
N VAL A 250 -6.15 26.25 7.90
CA VAL A 250 -5.04 25.29 7.96
C VAL A 250 -3.92 25.74 7.01
N PHE A 251 -4.25 26.09 5.77
CA PHE A 251 -3.28 26.55 4.78
C PHE A 251 -2.61 27.87 5.19
N LYS A 252 -3.37 28.84 5.69
CA LYS A 252 -2.82 30.11 6.20
C LYS A 252 -1.87 29.89 7.37
N LYS A 253 -2.25 28.99 8.29
CA LYS A 253 -1.42 28.67 9.45
C LYS A 253 -0.13 27.97 9.02
N GLU A 254 -0.19 27.04 8.07
CA GLU A 254 1.01 26.41 7.51
C GLU A 254 1.97 27.45 6.93
N ILE A 255 1.51 28.41 6.13
CA ILE A 255 2.40 29.44 5.56
C ILE A 255 2.92 30.41 6.63
N SER A 256 2.10 30.76 7.62
CA SER A 256 2.48 31.76 8.62
C SER A 256 3.40 31.21 9.72
N ASP A 257 3.28 29.92 10.05
CA ASP A 257 3.96 29.27 11.17
C ASP A 257 4.82 28.06 10.76
N PHE A 258 5.19 27.99 9.48
CA PHE A 258 5.92 26.87 8.89
C PHE A 258 7.21 26.52 9.66
N ARG A 259 7.88 27.51 10.27
CA ARG A 259 9.11 27.31 11.05
C ARG A 259 8.85 26.46 12.29
N THR A 260 7.81 26.79 13.05
CA THR A 260 7.42 26.03 14.25
C THR A 260 6.98 24.62 13.86
N HIS A 261 6.18 24.48 12.81
CA HIS A 261 5.75 23.18 12.31
C HIS A 261 6.96 22.31 11.92
N THR A 262 7.87 22.86 11.13
CA THR A 262 9.09 22.19 10.67
C THR A 262 9.98 21.78 11.84
N GLU A 263 10.18 22.67 12.81
CA GLU A 263 10.98 22.40 14.00
C GLU A 263 10.43 21.20 14.79
N GLN A 264 9.11 21.13 14.99
CA GLN A 264 8.48 20.02 15.70
C GLN A 264 8.63 18.70 14.94
N VAL A 265 8.47 18.70 13.62
CA VAL A 265 8.66 17.48 12.81
C VAL A 265 10.13 17.06 12.77
N ILE A 266 11.08 18.00 12.70
CA ILE A 266 12.52 17.68 12.78
C ILE A 266 12.84 17.04 14.13
N LYS A 267 12.35 17.62 15.24
CA LYS A 267 12.56 17.06 16.59
C LYS A 267 11.99 15.64 16.69
N ALA A 268 10.75 15.44 16.24
CA ALA A 268 10.13 14.12 16.23
C ALA A 268 10.91 13.12 15.37
N SER A 269 11.36 13.54 14.19
CA SER A 269 12.16 12.70 13.28
C SER A 269 13.50 12.32 13.88
N ALA A 270 14.21 13.27 14.53
CA ALA A 270 15.46 12.99 15.21
C ALA A 270 15.30 11.99 16.36
N THR A 271 14.27 12.16 17.20
CA THR A 271 13.96 11.20 18.27
C THR A 271 13.55 9.84 17.71
N LEU A 272 12.86 9.81 16.56
CA LEU A 272 12.48 8.59 15.87
C LEU A 272 13.72 7.83 15.39
N GLU A 273 14.66 8.54 14.74
CA GLU A 273 15.92 8.02 14.18
C GLU A 273 16.85 7.35 15.22
N GLU A 274 16.69 7.65 16.51
CA GLU A 274 17.40 6.95 17.59
C GLU A 274 17.06 5.45 17.67
N LEU A 275 15.83 5.06 17.30
CA LEU A 275 15.33 3.68 17.46
C LEU A 275 14.74 3.07 16.17
N TYR A 276 14.29 3.91 15.24
CA TYR A 276 13.49 3.56 14.08
C TYR A 276 13.83 4.43 12.87
N HIS A 277 13.62 3.94 11.65
CA HIS A 277 13.84 4.74 10.44
C HIS A 277 12.72 5.78 10.23
N ALA A 278 13.08 7.06 10.09
CA ALA A 278 12.15 8.11 9.69
C ALA A 278 11.70 7.93 8.23
N GLN A 279 10.39 7.87 8.00
CA GLN A 279 9.81 7.55 6.69
C GLN A 279 9.78 8.74 5.74
N ILE A 280 9.54 9.95 6.27
CA ILE A 280 9.35 11.16 5.47
C ILE A 280 10.52 12.11 5.69
N LYS A 281 11.07 12.62 4.58
CA LYS A 281 12.02 13.73 4.61
C LYS A 281 11.29 15.05 4.90
N VAL A 282 11.68 15.71 6.00
CA VAL A 282 11.08 16.98 6.43
C VAL A 282 11.37 18.10 5.43
N LYS A 283 10.37 18.96 5.20
CA LYS A 283 10.47 20.15 4.36
C LYS A 283 9.95 21.37 5.12
N PRO A 284 10.43 22.58 4.80
CA PRO A 284 9.96 23.80 5.47
C PRO A 284 8.47 24.06 5.31
N VAL A 285 7.91 23.78 4.12
CA VAL A 285 6.50 24.02 3.80
C VAL A 285 5.89 22.73 3.26
N ASN A 286 4.71 22.40 3.76
CA ASN A 286 3.99 21.15 3.50
C ASN A 286 2.83 21.32 2.51
N LEU A 287 2.91 22.34 1.65
CA LEU A 287 1.90 22.69 0.66
C LEU A 287 2.44 22.65 -0.77
N PHE A 288 1.54 22.29 -1.68
CA PHE A 288 1.69 22.44 -3.10
C PHE A 288 0.72 23.51 -3.61
N TYR A 289 1.11 24.18 -4.68
CA TYR A 289 0.26 25.07 -5.46
C TYR A 289 0.10 24.53 -6.89
N SER A 290 -1.13 24.44 -7.33
CA SER A 290 -1.52 23.95 -8.66
C SER A 290 -1.89 25.12 -9.57
N ASN A 291 -1.39 25.10 -10.80
CA ASN A 291 -1.78 25.99 -11.89
C ASN A 291 -1.89 25.19 -13.21
N ASP A 292 -2.08 25.89 -14.33
CA ASP A 292 -2.24 25.26 -15.66
C ASP A 292 -1.05 24.37 -16.07
N ASN A 293 0.14 24.62 -15.51
CA ASN A 293 1.36 23.87 -15.79
C ASN A 293 1.59 22.69 -14.83
N GLY A 294 0.69 22.46 -13.87
CA GLY A 294 0.74 21.36 -12.92
C GLY A 294 0.78 21.79 -11.45
N ARG A 295 1.13 20.83 -10.60
CA ARG A 295 1.19 20.89 -9.14
C ARG A 295 2.63 21.01 -8.70
N PHE A 296 2.95 22.11 -8.03
CA PHE A 296 4.32 22.44 -7.65
C PHE A 296 4.46 22.56 -6.14
N LEU A 297 5.52 21.98 -5.60
CA LEU A 297 5.86 22.16 -4.20
C LEU A 297 6.21 23.63 -3.93
N ILE A 298 5.66 24.19 -2.86
CA ILE A 298 6.05 25.52 -2.38
C ILE A 298 7.35 25.37 -1.58
N GLU A 299 8.41 26.05 -2.00
CA GLU A 299 9.72 26.06 -1.35
C GLU A 299 10.02 27.42 -0.73
N LEU A 300 10.67 27.41 0.43
CA LEU A 300 11.21 28.61 1.05
C LEU A 300 12.51 29.05 0.36
N THR A 301 12.70 30.36 0.24
CA THR A 301 13.90 31.03 -0.26
C THR A 301 14.27 32.21 0.64
N ASP A 302 15.43 32.82 0.43
CA ASP A 302 15.86 34.00 1.20
C ASP A 302 14.93 35.21 1.03
N GLU A 303 14.23 35.30 -0.11
CA GLU A 303 13.37 36.43 -0.50
C GLU A 303 11.86 36.15 -0.29
N GLY A 304 11.48 34.98 0.24
CA GLY A 304 10.08 34.55 0.34
C GLY A 304 9.89 33.10 -0.10
N PHE A 305 8.91 32.84 -0.95
CA PHE A 305 8.54 31.51 -1.43
C PHE A 305 8.66 31.39 -2.95
N ARG A 306 8.83 30.16 -3.45
CA ARG A 306 8.79 29.86 -4.89
C ARG A 306 8.11 28.54 -5.18
N LEU A 307 7.67 28.34 -6.41
CA LEU A 307 7.26 27.03 -6.90
C LEU A 307 8.48 26.25 -7.42
N LYS A 308 8.72 25.06 -6.84
CA LYS A 308 9.85 24.21 -7.18
C LYS A 308 9.94 23.97 -8.69
N GLY A 309 11.13 24.19 -9.27
CA GLY A 309 11.36 23.97 -10.70
C GLY A 309 10.82 25.07 -11.62
N THR A 310 10.32 26.18 -11.08
CA THR A 310 9.83 27.32 -11.88
C THR A 310 10.50 28.64 -11.47
N ARG A 311 10.24 29.70 -12.23
CA ARG A 311 10.65 31.09 -11.90
C ARG A 311 9.60 31.86 -11.11
N ILE A 312 8.47 31.23 -10.77
CA ILE A 312 7.36 31.88 -10.07
C ILE A 312 7.73 32.00 -8.59
N LYS A 313 7.71 33.23 -8.08
CA LYS A 313 8.00 33.60 -6.69
C LYS A 313 6.78 34.28 -6.06
N PHE A 314 6.70 34.18 -4.75
CA PHE A 314 5.68 34.84 -3.94
C PHE A 314 6.29 35.38 -2.64
N SER A 315 5.85 36.54 -2.23
CA SER A 315 5.93 36.98 -0.83
C SER A 315 4.96 36.19 0.05
N SER A 316 5.13 36.30 1.38
CA SER A 316 4.18 35.71 2.32
C SER A 316 2.77 36.28 2.15
N ASP A 317 2.64 37.59 1.98
CA ASP A 317 1.35 38.26 1.83
C ASP A 317 0.63 37.84 0.54
N GLU A 318 1.37 37.66 -0.55
CA GLU A 318 0.81 37.15 -1.81
C GLU A 318 0.28 35.73 -1.66
N LEU A 319 1.02 34.82 -1.01
CA LEU A 319 0.53 33.46 -0.76
C LEU A 319 -0.70 33.46 0.15
N LEU A 320 -0.71 34.27 1.21
CA LEU A 320 -1.86 34.37 2.12
C LEU A 320 -3.10 34.92 1.41
N ASN A 321 -2.93 35.88 0.49
CA ASN A 321 -4.01 36.38 -0.34
C ASN A 321 -4.50 35.34 -1.36
N LEU A 322 -3.60 34.57 -1.96
CA LEU A 322 -3.96 33.44 -2.84
C LEU A 322 -4.71 32.35 -2.09
N ILE A 323 -4.34 32.03 -0.85
CA ILE A 323 -5.09 31.07 -0.02
C ILE A 323 -6.50 31.60 0.27
N GLU A 324 -6.64 32.90 0.53
CA GLU A 324 -7.96 33.49 0.81
C GLU A 324 -8.87 33.50 -0.43
N THR A 325 -8.31 33.82 -1.60
CA THR A 325 -9.09 34.05 -2.82
C THR A 325 -9.19 32.82 -3.73
N GLN A 326 -8.24 31.90 -3.65
CA GLN A 326 -8.09 30.73 -4.54
C GLN A 326 -7.60 29.47 -3.79
N PRO A 327 -8.24 29.06 -2.68
CA PRO A 327 -7.80 27.91 -1.90
C PRO A 327 -7.80 26.58 -2.69
N GLN A 328 -8.62 26.47 -3.74
CA GLN A 328 -8.71 25.29 -4.60
C GLN A 328 -7.41 24.96 -5.35
N ASN A 329 -6.51 25.92 -5.45
CA ASN A 329 -5.19 25.73 -6.04
C ASN A 329 -4.19 25.13 -5.03
N PHE A 330 -4.54 24.99 -3.75
CA PHE A 330 -3.64 24.46 -2.72
C PHE A 330 -3.96 23.00 -2.37
N SER A 331 -2.91 22.22 -2.13
CA SER A 331 -3.05 20.83 -1.66
C SER A 331 -1.94 20.47 -0.67
N PRO A 332 -2.22 19.66 0.35
CA PRO A 332 -1.22 19.26 1.32
C PRO A 332 -0.27 18.20 0.76
N ASN A 333 0.93 18.11 1.33
CA ASN A 333 1.79 16.94 1.20
C ASN A 333 1.38 15.84 2.22
N VAL A 334 2.13 14.74 2.25
CA VAL A 334 1.92 13.60 3.16
C VAL A 334 1.87 13.97 4.65
N LEU A 335 2.57 15.02 5.11
CA LEU A 335 2.58 15.43 6.53
C LEU A 335 1.37 16.29 6.89
N LEU A 336 0.94 17.18 6.00
CA LEU A 336 -0.20 18.07 6.26
C LEU A 336 -1.54 17.42 5.90
N ARG A 337 -1.55 16.37 5.06
CA ARG A 337 -2.78 15.70 4.61
C ARG A 337 -3.62 15.16 5.79
N PRO A 338 -3.06 14.44 6.79
CA PRO A 338 -3.84 13.99 7.95
C PRO A 338 -4.44 15.15 8.76
N ILE A 339 -3.71 16.26 8.90
CA ILE A 339 -4.20 17.47 9.55
C ILE A 339 -5.39 18.07 8.79
N CYS A 340 -5.31 18.19 7.47
CA CYS A 340 -6.43 18.63 6.64
C CYS A 340 -7.64 17.70 6.78
N GLN A 341 -7.42 16.39 6.69
CA GLN A 341 -8.47 15.37 6.81
C GLN A 341 -9.23 15.51 8.14
N ASP A 342 -8.51 15.59 9.25
CA ASP A 342 -9.13 15.61 10.59
C ASP A 342 -9.55 17.02 11.02
N TYR A 343 -9.19 18.05 10.24
CA TYR A 343 -9.82 19.37 10.33
C TYR A 343 -11.21 19.37 9.67
N ILE A 344 -11.40 18.59 8.60
CA ILE A 344 -12.65 18.48 7.86
C ILE A 344 -13.60 17.46 8.51
N LEU A 345 -13.07 16.36 9.03
CA LEU A 345 -13.85 15.23 9.52
C LEU A 345 -13.64 15.04 11.05
N PRO A 346 -14.69 14.69 11.81
CA PRO A 346 -14.57 14.30 13.21
C PRO A 346 -14.02 12.86 13.32
N THR A 347 -12.74 12.67 12.96
CA THR A 347 -12.11 11.36 12.84
C THR A 347 -11.83 10.72 14.20
N ALA A 348 -12.57 9.65 14.53
CA ALA A 348 -12.26 8.84 15.69
C ALA A 348 -11.07 7.91 15.42
N PHE A 349 -11.05 7.26 14.25
CA PHE A 349 -10.01 6.31 13.87
C PHE A 349 -9.51 6.57 12.47
N TYR A 350 -8.19 6.48 12.30
CA TYR A 350 -7.54 6.41 11.00
C TYR A 350 -7.06 4.98 10.74
N VAL A 351 -7.67 4.30 9.78
CA VAL A 351 -7.29 2.93 9.38
C VAL A 351 -6.14 2.99 8.38
N GLY A 352 -4.93 2.65 8.84
CA GLY A 352 -3.69 2.80 8.08
C GLY A 352 -2.92 1.49 7.90
N GLY A 353 -2.15 1.40 6.82
CA GLY A 353 -1.15 0.36 6.59
C GLY A 353 0.14 0.55 7.41
N PRO A 354 1.09 -0.40 7.31
CA PRO A 354 2.34 -0.37 8.06
C PRO A 354 3.18 0.90 7.84
N SER A 355 3.34 1.32 6.57
CA SER A 355 4.08 2.54 6.23
C SER A 355 3.37 3.79 6.73
N GLU A 356 2.02 3.78 6.74
CA GLU A 356 1.22 4.89 7.23
C GLU A 356 1.40 5.05 8.74
N ILE A 357 1.24 3.97 9.50
CA ILE A 357 1.51 3.96 10.94
C ILE A 357 2.91 4.49 11.22
N ALA A 358 3.93 4.02 10.49
CA ALA A 358 5.31 4.43 10.68
C ALA A 358 5.50 5.94 10.47
N TYR A 359 4.92 6.54 9.43
CA TYR A 359 5.07 7.98 9.19
C TYR A 359 4.22 8.84 10.14
N PHE A 360 3.10 8.33 10.67
CA PHE A 360 2.27 9.05 11.62
C PHE A 360 3.06 9.46 12.88
N ALA A 361 4.04 8.65 13.30
CA ALA A 361 4.94 8.99 14.41
C ALA A 361 5.66 10.35 14.22
N GLN A 362 5.93 10.77 12.98
CA GLN A 362 6.61 12.03 12.70
C GLN A 362 5.66 13.24 12.75
N LEU A 363 4.37 13.05 12.42
CA LEU A 363 3.43 14.16 12.25
C LEU A 363 2.50 14.38 13.45
N LEU A 364 2.36 13.41 14.37
CA LEU A 364 1.49 13.55 15.56
C LEU A 364 1.70 14.85 16.36
N PRO A 365 2.92 15.40 16.51
CA PRO A 365 3.10 16.70 17.15
C PRO A 365 2.33 17.85 16.50
N LEU A 366 2.08 17.80 15.19
CA LEU A 366 1.37 18.84 14.44
C LEU A 366 -0.08 19.00 14.87
N TYR A 367 -0.77 17.93 15.30
CA TYR A 367 -2.18 18.02 15.73
C TYR A 367 -2.40 19.07 16.82
N ASN A 368 -1.49 19.15 17.80
CA ASN A 368 -1.57 20.14 18.88
C ASN A 368 -1.38 21.56 18.34
N LEU A 369 -0.48 21.75 17.36
CA LEU A 369 -0.28 23.06 16.73
C LEU A 369 -1.53 23.51 15.99
N PHE A 370 -2.25 22.60 15.33
CA PHE A 370 -3.48 22.94 14.60
C PHE A 370 -4.76 22.92 15.45
N ASN A 371 -4.67 22.65 16.75
CA ASN A 371 -5.83 22.49 17.65
C ASN A 371 -6.84 21.46 17.12
N ILE A 372 -6.34 20.30 16.74
CA ILE A 372 -7.13 19.16 16.27
C ILE A 372 -6.86 17.99 17.22
N GLU A 373 -7.92 17.27 17.60
CA GLU A 373 -7.74 16.03 18.37
C GLU A 373 -7.27 14.94 17.41
N GLU A 374 -6.08 14.39 17.64
CA GLU A 374 -5.51 13.32 16.81
C GLU A 374 -6.37 12.05 16.83
N PRO A 375 -6.58 11.35 15.71
CA PRO A 375 -7.34 10.10 15.71
C PRO A 375 -6.55 8.95 16.35
N ILE A 376 -7.25 7.88 16.71
CA ILE A 376 -6.58 6.62 17.05
C ILE A 376 -6.15 5.95 15.74
N ILE A 377 -4.87 5.63 15.59
CA ILE A 377 -4.35 4.97 14.39
C ILE A 377 -4.64 3.47 14.49
N PHE A 378 -5.51 2.95 13.63
CA PHE A 378 -5.92 1.56 13.66
C PHE A 378 -5.21 0.78 12.53
N PRO A 379 -4.48 -0.31 12.82
CA PRO A 379 -3.88 -1.13 11.78
C PRO A 379 -4.95 -1.75 10.87
N ARG A 380 -4.84 -1.53 9.56
CA ARG A 380 -5.70 -2.26 8.61
C ARG A 380 -5.47 -3.77 8.72
N SER A 381 -6.49 -4.54 8.40
CA SER A 381 -6.34 -5.98 8.25
C SER A 381 -5.41 -6.30 7.07
N SER A 382 -4.71 -7.42 7.18
CA SER A 382 -3.81 -7.94 6.17
C SER A 382 -4.13 -9.40 5.91
N ALA A 383 -4.21 -9.81 4.65
CA ALA A 383 -4.64 -11.15 4.30
C ALA A 383 -4.02 -11.67 3.00
N THR A 384 -4.01 -12.99 2.87
CA THR A 384 -3.74 -13.74 1.64
C THR A 384 -4.94 -14.64 1.35
N LEU A 385 -5.48 -14.53 0.14
CA LEU A 385 -6.52 -15.40 -0.37
C LEU A 385 -5.90 -16.69 -0.90
N ILE A 386 -6.34 -17.83 -0.38
CA ILE A 386 -5.83 -19.15 -0.75
C ILE A 386 -6.89 -19.92 -1.53
N GLU A 387 -6.64 -20.13 -2.81
CA GLU A 387 -7.55 -20.89 -3.67
C GLU A 387 -7.46 -22.39 -3.38
N LYS A 388 -8.56 -23.14 -3.52
CA LYS A 388 -8.58 -24.61 -3.27
C LYS A 388 -7.46 -25.39 -3.94
N GLY A 389 -7.10 -25.03 -5.18
CA GLY A 389 -6.02 -25.68 -5.92
C GLY A 389 -4.63 -25.38 -5.35
N ILE A 390 -4.44 -24.19 -4.78
CA ILE A 390 -3.22 -23.77 -4.09
C ILE A 390 -3.15 -24.49 -2.74
N GLN A 391 -4.23 -24.52 -1.96
CA GLN A 391 -4.30 -25.23 -0.69
C GLN A 391 -3.91 -26.71 -0.84
N LYS A 392 -4.49 -27.42 -1.82
CA LYS A 392 -4.11 -28.81 -2.13
C LYS A 392 -2.61 -28.98 -2.44
N SER A 393 -1.99 -27.97 -3.05
CA SER A 393 -0.57 -28.00 -3.40
C SER A 393 0.30 -27.72 -2.16
N LEU A 394 -0.10 -26.79 -1.30
CA LEU A 394 0.53 -26.57 0.02
C LEU A 394 0.50 -27.86 0.85
N ASP A 395 -0.67 -28.50 0.96
CA ASP A 395 -0.83 -29.76 1.72
C ASP A 395 0.06 -30.88 1.16
N LYS A 396 0.13 -31.01 -0.17
CA LYS A 396 0.96 -32.02 -0.85
C LYS A 396 2.44 -31.85 -0.50
N PHE A 397 2.94 -30.61 -0.47
CA PHE A 397 4.33 -30.32 -0.14
C PHE A 397 4.56 -30.09 1.36
N LYS A 398 3.52 -30.23 2.19
CA LYS A 398 3.53 -29.95 3.63
C LYS A 398 4.05 -28.55 3.96
N LEU A 399 3.74 -27.58 3.09
CA LEU A 399 4.11 -26.19 3.27
C LEU A 399 3.05 -25.48 4.09
N LYS A 400 3.51 -24.60 4.96
CA LYS A 400 2.67 -23.58 5.58
C LYS A 400 2.79 -22.28 4.79
N LEU A 401 1.94 -21.30 5.12
CA LEU A 401 1.93 -20.03 4.40
C LEU A 401 3.23 -19.26 4.63
N GLU A 402 3.78 -19.28 5.85
CA GLU A 402 5.04 -18.61 6.19
C GLU A 402 6.24 -19.15 5.39
N ASP A 403 6.21 -20.41 4.96
CA ASP A 403 7.27 -21.03 4.17
C ASP A 403 7.36 -20.44 2.75
N VAL A 404 6.27 -19.81 2.27
CA VAL A 404 6.14 -19.26 0.92
C VAL A 404 6.69 -17.84 0.80
N PHE A 405 6.87 -17.12 1.91
CA PHE A 405 7.35 -15.73 1.93
C PHE A 405 8.88 -15.64 1.81
N VAL A 406 9.39 -16.26 0.75
CA VAL A 406 10.79 -16.24 0.33
C VAL A 406 10.86 -16.08 -1.18
N GLU A 407 12.05 -15.77 -1.68
CA GLU A 407 12.29 -15.74 -3.13
C GLU A 407 11.91 -17.08 -3.77
N LYS A 408 11.33 -17.03 -4.96
CA LYS A 408 10.80 -18.19 -5.67
C LYS A 408 11.84 -19.29 -5.84
N GLU A 409 13.06 -18.92 -6.24
CA GLU A 409 14.17 -19.84 -6.45
C GLU A 409 14.55 -20.58 -5.15
N GLN A 410 14.50 -19.87 -4.01
CA GLN A 410 14.77 -20.48 -2.70
C GLN A 410 13.66 -21.46 -2.30
N LEU A 411 12.40 -21.15 -2.62
CA LEU A 411 11.29 -22.06 -2.38
C LEU A 411 11.41 -23.33 -3.25
N GLU A 412 11.74 -23.16 -4.54
CA GLU A 412 12.00 -24.28 -5.46
C GLU A 412 13.12 -25.18 -4.93
N GLU A 413 14.27 -24.61 -4.55
CA GLU A 413 15.41 -25.34 -4.01
C GLU A 413 15.06 -26.14 -2.75
N ARG A 414 14.39 -25.49 -1.78
CA ARG A 414 13.98 -26.15 -0.52
C ARG A 414 13.07 -27.35 -0.78
N ILE A 415 12.09 -27.20 -1.66
CA ILE A 415 11.11 -28.26 -1.91
C ILE A 415 11.75 -29.38 -2.72
N ILE A 416 12.55 -29.07 -3.75
CA ILE A 416 13.27 -30.08 -4.53
C ILE A 416 14.16 -30.90 -3.60
N ALA A 417 14.97 -30.25 -2.75
CA ALA A 417 15.82 -30.93 -1.77
C ALA A 417 15.02 -31.84 -0.83
N SER A 418 13.79 -31.48 -0.47
CA SER A 418 12.93 -32.30 0.41
C SER A 418 12.29 -33.53 -0.27
N ILE A 419 12.08 -33.48 -1.58
CA ILE A 419 11.44 -34.56 -2.35
C ILE A 419 12.43 -35.42 -3.14
N SER A 420 13.67 -34.96 -3.26
CA SER A 420 14.76 -35.67 -3.90
C SER A 420 15.62 -36.34 -2.83
N ASP A 421 15.84 -37.66 -2.92
CA ASP A 421 16.90 -38.38 -2.18
C ASP A 421 18.31 -38.01 -2.74
N ASP A 422 18.48 -36.78 -3.20
CA ASP A 422 19.57 -36.40 -4.09
C ASP A 422 20.69 -35.70 -3.33
N ASN A 423 21.73 -36.46 -3.00
CA ASN A 423 22.95 -35.97 -2.37
C ASN A 423 23.92 -35.35 -3.39
N THR A 424 23.41 -34.76 -4.48
CA THR A 424 24.23 -34.19 -5.55
C THR A 424 25.21 -33.15 -4.99
N ASP A 425 24.75 -32.23 -4.15
CA ASP A 425 25.61 -31.23 -3.52
C ASP A 425 26.72 -31.85 -2.66
N GLU A 426 26.39 -32.81 -1.80
CA GLU A 426 27.37 -33.50 -0.96
C GLU A 426 28.37 -34.30 -1.79
N LEU A 427 27.90 -34.95 -2.87
CA LEU A 427 28.74 -35.72 -3.78
C LEU A 427 29.76 -34.80 -4.47
N PHE A 428 29.31 -33.69 -5.07
CA PHE A 428 30.21 -32.76 -5.74
C PHE A 428 31.15 -32.05 -4.78
N LYS A 429 30.68 -31.73 -3.56
CA LYS A 429 31.54 -31.18 -2.51
C LYS A 429 32.66 -32.16 -2.13
N LYS A 430 32.31 -33.42 -1.85
CA LYS A 430 33.29 -34.46 -1.51
C LYS A 430 34.34 -34.64 -2.61
N VAL A 431 33.91 -34.67 -3.88
CA VAL A 431 34.83 -34.76 -5.03
C VAL A 431 35.74 -33.53 -5.09
N LYS A 432 35.22 -32.32 -4.89
CA LYS A 432 36.01 -31.08 -4.91
C LYS A 432 37.06 -31.07 -3.81
N ASP A 433 36.68 -31.47 -2.59
CA ASP A 433 37.58 -31.58 -1.44
C ASP A 433 38.71 -32.61 -1.69
N GLU A 434 38.39 -33.77 -2.27
CA GLU A 434 39.39 -34.80 -2.64
C GLU A 434 40.37 -34.30 -3.73
N PHE A 435 39.86 -33.57 -4.73
CA PHE A 435 40.69 -32.95 -5.76
C PHE A 435 41.58 -31.84 -5.17
N GLU A 436 41.07 -31.04 -4.24
CA GLU A 436 41.83 -29.97 -3.58
C GLU A 436 43.06 -30.52 -2.86
N ILE A 437 42.85 -31.53 -2.00
CA ILE A 437 43.93 -32.21 -1.28
C ILE A 437 44.95 -32.82 -2.25
N THR A 438 44.48 -33.41 -3.35
CA THR A 438 45.36 -34.05 -4.34
C THR A 438 46.20 -33.02 -5.10
N PHE A 439 45.61 -31.90 -5.50
CA PHE A 439 46.30 -30.83 -6.22
C PHE A 439 47.26 -30.03 -5.34
N ASP A 440 46.94 -29.86 -4.05
CA ASP A 440 47.87 -29.23 -3.09
C ASP A 440 49.15 -30.06 -2.96
N LYS A 441 49.04 -31.38 -2.76
CA LYS A 441 50.19 -32.29 -2.72
C LYS A 441 50.99 -32.26 -4.03
N LEU A 442 50.31 -32.24 -5.17
CA LEU A 442 50.95 -32.15 -6.47
C LEU A 442 51.70 -30.82 -6.64
N ARG A 443 51.08 -29.71 -6.22
CA ARG A 443 51.69 -28.37 -6.27
C ARG A 443 52.94 -28.29 -5.39
N GLU A 444 52.90 -28.80 -4.17
CA GLU A 444 54.06 -28.82 -3.25
C GLU A 444 55.25 -29.56 -3.87
N ASN A 445 55.01 -30.76 -4.42
CA ASN A 445 56.07 -31.55 -5.07
C ASN A 445 56.62 -30.87 -6.33
N LEU A 446 55.77 -30.27 -7.16
CA LEU A 446 56.19 -29.58 -8.37
C LEU A 446 56.93 -28.26 -8.07
N PHE A 447 56.54 -27.55 -7.01
CA PHE A 447 57.21 -26.32 -6.59
C PHE A 447 58.65 -26.57 -6.14
N GLN A 448 58.92 -27.75 -5.55
CA GLN A 448 60.29 -28.17 -5.20
C GLN A 448 61.16 -28.43 -6.43
N LEU A 449 60.56 -28.75 -7.59
CA LEU A 449 61.26 -28.95 -8.86
C LEU A 449 61.47 -27.64 -9.61
N ASP A 450 60.39 -26.88 -9.81
CA ASP A 450 60.41 -25.56 -10.47
C ASP A 450 59.16 -24.75 -10.08
N LYS A 451 59.37 -23.50 -9.67
CA LYS A 451 58.29 -22.60 -9.24
C LYS A 451 57.21 -22.40 -10.31
N THR A 452 57.57 -22.32 -11.59
CA THR A 452 56.64 -22.14 -12.71
C THR A 452 55.73 -23.35 -12.93
N LEU A 453 56.18 -24.55 -12.54
CA LEU A 453 55.35 -25.77 -12.58
C LEU A 453 54.28 -25.78 -11.48
N GLY A 454 54.57 -25.20 -10.31
CA GLY A 454 53.57 -24.99 -9.25
C GLY A 454 52.41 -24.08 -9.70
N ASP A 455 52.71 -23.01 -10.43
CA ASP A 455 51.71 -22.11 -11.01
C ASP A 455 50.87 -22.80 -12.10
N ALA A 456 51.51 -23.62 -12.94
CA ALA A 456 50.82 -24.41 -13.95
C ALA A 456 49.87 -25.46 -13.33
N SER A 457 50.26 -26.09 -12.21
CA SER A 457 49.41 -26.99 -11.44
C SER A 457 48.16 -26.27 -10.90
N SER A 458 48.33 -25.09 -10.31
CA SER A 458 47.22 -24.28 -9.77
C SER A 458 46.25 -23.86 -10.87
N LYS A 459 46.75 -23.45 -12.03
CA LYS A 459 45.90 -23.15 -13.21
C LYS A 459 45.13 -24.38 -13.71
N SER A 460 45.70 -25.57 -13.58
CA SER A 460 45.05 -26.82 -13.99
C SER A 460 43.95 -27.22 -13.01
N GLN A 461 44.19 -27.06 -11.70
CA GLN A 461 43.18 -27.22 -10.65
C GLN A 461 41.97 -26.33 -10.89
N GLN A 462 42.19 -25.03 -11.14
CA GLN A 462 41.10 -24.09 -11.42
C GLN A 462 40.25 -24.51 -12.64
N LYS A 463 40.89 -25.01 -13.71
CA LYS A 463 40.17 -25.54 -14.88
C LYS A 463 39.31 -26.75 -14.52
N ILE A 464 39.83 -27.68 -13.72
CA ILE A 464 39.07 -28.86 -13.28
C ILE A 464 37.89 -28.46 -12.41
N PHE A 465 38.08 -27.54 -11.48
CA PHE A 465 36.98 -27.01 -10.66
C PHE A 465 35.90 -26.37 -11.51
N ARG A 466 36.28 -25.59 -12.53
CA ARG A 466 35.31 -25.05 -13.50
C ARG A 466 34.51 -26.16 -14.21
N TYR A 467 35.17 -27.23 -14.65
CA TYR A 467 34.48 -28.37 -15.29
C TYR A 467 33.59 -29.16 -14.33
N LEU A 468 34.00 -29.29 -13.07
CA LEU A 468 33.16 -29.90 -12.01
C LEU A 468 31.92 -29.05 -11.75
N ASP A 469 32.07 -27.73 -11.66
CA ASP A 469 30.95 -26.80 -11.49
C ASP A 469 30.00 -26.84 -12.71
N GLU A 470 30.53 -26.92 -13.94
CA GLU A 470 29.72 -27.13 -15.16
C GLU A 470 28.94 -28.45 -15.14
N LEU A 471 29.55 -29.54 -14.64
CA LEU A 471 28.89 -30.84 -14.53
C LEU A 471 27.83 -30.85 -13.43
N LYS A 472 28.11 -30.20 -12.30
CA LYS A 472 27.16 -29.99 -11.21
C LYS A 472 25.91 -29.28 -11.70
N ASN A 473 26.07 -28.18 -12.42
CA ASN A 473 24.95 -27.45 -13.02
C ASN A 473 24.12 -28.32 -13.98
N LYS A 474 24.75 -29.24 -14.73
CA LYS A 474 24.02 -30.18 -15.60
C LYS A 474 23.24 -31.23 -14.80
N ALA A 475 23.80 -31.71 -13.69
CA ALA A 475 23.13 -32.64 -12.78
C ALA A 475 21.89 -31.99 -12.14
N GLU A 476 22.05 -30.79 -11.57
CA GLU A 476 20.94 -30.00 -11.00
C GLU A 476 19.83 -29.76 -12.03
N ASN A 477 20.18 -29.41 -13.27
CA ASN A 477 19.20 -29.26 -14.35
C ASN A 477 18.50 -30.58 -14.74
N ALA A 478 19.16 -31.73 -14.61
CA ALA A 478 18.52 -33.03 -14.82
C ALA A 478 17.52 -33.34 -13.70
N VAL A 479 17.85 -33.00 -12.45
CA VAL A 479 16.95 -33.11 -11.29
C VAL A 479 15.73 -32.20 -11.48
N LYS A 480 15.94 -30.93 -11.82
CA LYS A 480 14.84 -30.00 -12.11
C LYS A 480 13.90 -30.53 -13.19
N ARG A 481 14.45 -31.09 -14.29
CA ARG A 481 13.65 -31.72 -15.35
C ARG A 481 12.87 -32.95 -14.87
N LYS A 482 13.46 -33.79 -14.02
CA LYS A 482 12.76 -34.93 -13.40
C LYS A 482 11.57 -34.49 -12.55
N HIS A 483 11.68 -33.32 -11.90
CA HIS A 483 10.65 -32.77 -11.00
C HIS A 483 9.84 -31.62 -11.61
N GLU A 484 9.77 -31.50 -12.94
CA GLU A 484 9.12 -30.38 -13.65
C GLU A 484 7.66 -30.15 -13.23
N SER A 485 6.90 -31.23 -12.99
CA SER A 485 5.52 -31.13 -12.51
C SER A 485 5.42 -30.50 -11.12
N SER A 486 6.37 -30.79 -10.24
CA SER A 486 6.43 -30.20 -8.90
C SER A 486 6.87 -28.75 -8.99
N ILE A 487 7.87 -28.43 -9.81
CA ILE A 487 8.32 -27.05 -10.07
C ILE A 487 7.16 -26.19 -10.57
N ARG A 488 6.36 -26.68 -11.53
CA ARG A 488 5.17 -25.94 -12.00
C ARG A 488 4.16 -25.66 -10.88
N GLN A 489 3.94 -26.61 -9.95
CA GLN A 489 3.06 -26.39 -8.81
C GLN A 489 3.64 -25.37 -7.82
N ILE A 490 4.94 -25.42 -7.55
CA ILE A 490 5.65 -24.47 -6.69
C ILE A 490 5.59 -23.06 -7.29
N ASN A 491 5.80 -22.94 -8.60
CA ASN A 491 5.74 -21.66 -9.30
C ASN A 491 4.35 -21.04 -9.21
N LYS A 492 3.33 -21.88 -9.29
CA LYS A 492 1.94 -21.46 -9.11
C LYS A 492 1.67 -21.01 -7.67
N ILE A 493 2.18 -21.72 -6.65
CA ILE A 493 2.07 -21.31 -5.24
C ILE A 493 2.73 -19.94 -5.04
N SER A 494 4.00 -19.80 -5.44
CA SER A 494 4.76 -18.55 -5.29
C SER A 494 4.08 -17.40 -6.03
N SER A 495 3.70 -17.58 -7.29
CA SER A 495 3.03 -16.52 -8.07
C SER A 495 1.66 -16.14 -7.48
N SER A 496 0.96 -17.08 -6.84
CA SER A 496 -0.36 -16.81 -6.24
C SER A 496 -0.28 -16.15 -4.87
N LEU A 497 0.64 -16.56 -4.00
CA LEU A 497 0.68 -16.13 -2.59
C LEU A 497 1.76 -15.09 -2.30
N TYR A 498 2.86 -15.09 -3.06
CA TYR A 498 3.99 -14.17 -2.92
C TYR A 498 4.53 -13.69 -4.29
N PRO A 499 3.66 -13.16 -5.17
CA PRO A 499 4.03 -12.73 -6.52
C PRO A 499 5.15 -11.69 -6.52
N ASN A 500 6.19 -11.95 -7.34
CA ASN A 500 7.34 -11.05 -7.50
C ASN A 500 7.94 -10.61 -6.16
N SER A 501 8.03 -11.56 -5.23
CA SER A 501 8.62 -11.40 -3.90
C SER A 501 7.97 -10.31 -3.07
N ASN A 502 6.65 -10.20 -3.21
CA ASN A 502 5.83 -9.24 -2.50
C ASN A 502 4.54 -9.92 -2.02
N LEU A 503 3.96 -9.41 -0.93
CA LEU A 503 2.72 -9.94 -0.39
C LEU A 503 1.60 -9.84 -1.43
N GLN A 504 0.76 -10.87 -1.51
CA GLN A 504 -0.38 -10.94 -2.43
C GLN A 504 -1.22 -9.64 -2.40
N GLU A 505 -1.48 -9.12 -1.20
CA GLU A 505 -2.29 -7.92 -0.98
C GLU A 505 -1.71 -6.65 -1.61
N ARG A 506 -0.40 -6.62 -1.90
CA ARG A 506 0.33 -5.48 -2.47
C ARG A 506 0.58 -5.61 -3.97
N ALA A 507 0.41 -6.80 -4.52
CA ALA A 507 0.80 -7.12 -5.89
C ALA A 507 -0.40 -7.45 -6.78
N LEU A 508 -1.37 -8.23 -6.27
CA LEU A 508 -2.54 -8.60 -7.06
C LEU A 508 -3.65 -7.56 -6.92
N ASN A 509 -4.34 -7.31 -8.03
CA ASN A 509 -5.56 -6.53 -8.07
C ASN A 509 -6.80 -7.41 -7.82
N PHE A 510 -7.84 -6.82 -7.23
CA PHE A 510 -9.08 -7.51 -6.85
C PHE A 510 -9.81 -8.16 -8.03
N ILE A 511 -9.76 -7.55 -9.22
CA ILE A 511 -10.46 -8.04 -10.42
C ILE A 511 -10.03 -9.45 -10.83
N TYR A 512 -8.78 -9.85 -10.53
CA TYR A 512 -8.34 -11.22 -10.75
C TYR A 512 -9.23 -12.24 -10.01
N PHE A 513 -9.57 -11.95 -8.74
CA PHE A 513 -10.40 -12.81 -7.92
C PHE A 513 -11.88 -12.65 -8.27
N GLU A 514 -12.36 -11.43 -8.50
CA GLU A 514 -13.74 -11.18 -8.92
C GLU A 514 -14.08 -11.90 -10.23
N ASN A 515 -13.17 -11.91 -11.21
CA ASN A 515 -13.36 -12.63 -12.47
C ASN A 515 -13.50 -14.16 -12.26
N LYS A 516 -12.88 -14.73 -11.23
CA LYS A 516 -12.87 -16.17 -11.00
C LYS A 516 -13.99 -16.65 -10.09
N TYR A 517 -14.42 -15.82 -9.15
CA TYR A 517 -15.36 -16.18 -8.09
C TYR A 517 -16.66 -15.38 -8.12
N GLY A 518 -16.81 -14.44 -9.07
CA GLY A 518 -17.96 -13.54 -9.16
C GLY A 518 -17.94 -12.46 -8.08
N SER A 519 -19.00 -11.64 -8.05
CA SER A 519 -19.16 -10.53 -7.09
C SER A 519 -19.23 -10.98 -5.63
N ASP A 520 -19.65 -12.22 -5.38
CA ASP A 520 -19.82 -12.78 -4.04
C ASP A 520 -18.50 -12.93 -3.28
N ILE A 521 -17.36 -12.88 -3.98
CA ILE A 521 -16.04 -12.92 -3.37
C ILE A 521 -15.83 -11.78 -2.36
N LEU A 522 -16.40 -10.60 -2.63
CA LEU A 522 -16.29 -9.48 -1.71
C LEU A 522 -17.00 -9.78 -0.38
N ASP A 523 -18.17 -10.43 -0.44
CA ASP A 523 -18.97 -10.77 0.73
C ASP A 523 -18.31 -11.89 1.53
N LYS A 524 -17.70 -12.85 0.83
CA LYS A 524 -16.86 -13.86 1.46
C LYS A 524 -15.69 -13.23 2.21
N ILE A 525 -14.95 -12.31 1.58
CA ILE A 525 -13.83 -11.62 2.24
C ILE A 525 -14.35 -10.80 3.44
N TYR A 526 -15.43 -10.05 3.27
CA TYR A 526 -16.02 -9.26 4.35
C TYR A 526 -16.41 -10.14 5.56
N ASN A 527 -16.99 -11.32 5.33
CA ASN A 527 -17.39 -12.23 6.40
C ASN A 527 -16.18 -12.83 7.13
N GLU A 528 -15.18 -13.29 6.39
CA GLU A 528 -14.01 -14.01 6.94
C GLU A 528 -12.92 -13.09 7.51
N LEU A 529 -12.81 -11.85 7.04
CA LEU A 529 -11.74 -10.92 7.45
C LEU A 529 -11.98 -10.42 8.88
N GLU A 530 -11.14 -10.81 9.83
CA GLU A 530 -11.22 -10.40 11.24
C GLU A 530 -10.39 -9.14 11.49
N ILE A 531 -10.96 -8.16 12.18
CA ILE A 531 -10.31 -6.85 12.40
C ILE A 531 -9.62 -6.71 13.76
N ASP A 532 -9.75 -7.72 14.64
CA ASP A 532 -9.29 -7.69 16.03
C ASP A 532 -8.14 -8.68 16.33
N LYS A 533 -7.71 -9.47 15.35
CA LYS A 533 -6.58 -10.41 15.50
C LYS A 533 -5.20 -9.78 15.27
N PHE A 534 -5.10 -8.67 14.53
CA PHE A 534 -3.84 -7.94 14.26
C PHE A 534 -2.67 -8.85 13.83
N GLU A 535 -2.98 -9.75 12.92
CA GLU A 535 -2.10 -10.75 12.31
C GLU A 535 -2.37 -10.78 10.80
N HIS A 536 -1.47 -11.38 10.02
CA HIS A 536 -1.72 -11.65 8.62
C HIS A 536 -2.59 -12.91 8.48
N GLN A 537 -3.73 -12.78 7.81
CA GLN A 537 -4.77 -13.81 7.77
C GLN A 537 -4.72 -14.63 6.49
N ALA A 538 -4.96 -15.93 6.59
CA ALA A 538 -5.21 -16.79 5.43
C ALA A 538 -6.72 -16.99 5.24
N ILE A 539 -7.27 -16.53 4.12
CA ILE A 539 -8.69 -16.70 3.79
C ILE A 539 -8.81 -17.72 2.65
N GLU A 540 -9.40 -18.87 2.94
CA GLU A 540 -9.60 -19.95 1.95
C GLU A 540 -10.81 -19.68 1.06
N LEU A 541 -10.63 -19.75 -0.26
CA LEU A 541 -11.66 -19.47 -1.28
C LEU A 541 -12.47 -20.69 -1.72
#